data_AF-A0A0Q6Q5Z6-F1
#
_entry.id   AF-A0A0Q6Q5Z6-F1
#
_cell.length_a   1.000
_cell.length_b   1.000
_cell.length_c   1.000
_cell.angle_alpha   90.00
_cell.angle_beta   90.00
_cell.angle_gamma   90.00
#
_symmetry.space_group_name_H-M   'P 1'
#
loop_
_entity.id
_entity.type
_entity.pdbx_description
1 polymer ?
#
loop_
_entity_poly.entity_id
_entity_poly.type
_entity_poly.pdbx_seq_one_letter_code
_entity_poly.pdbx_strand_id
1 'polypeptide(L)'
;MSANPPASLRERVVRMLHREIDAILAPAGYVQAGGRWSRTTAFARTWVEIQRSSSGLACYLNLGRLQRLLNWEWVPPGTYFSGWRIGDFADSTAEHNSLDALAYDQLDGDSPLRAKVMALLSERALPFLKASHTPFGYRMLPPRLAALREARP
;
A
#
# COMPACT_ATOMS: atom_id res chain seq x y z
N MET A 1 -28.61 -6.68 -4.73
CA MET A 1 -27.74 -6.81 -3.54
C MET A 1 -26.70 -7.87 -3.87
N SER A 2 -25.41 -7.52 -3.90
CA SER A 2 -24.36 -8.52 -4.16
C SER A 2 -24.19 -9.38 -2.91
N ALA A 3 -24.28 -10.71 -3.06
CA ALA A 3 -24.10 -11.64 -1.95
C ALA A 3 -22.66 -11.55 -1.43
N ASN A 4 -22.47 -11.68 -0.13
CA ASN A 4 -21.12 -11.74 0.44
C ASN A 4 -20.34 -12.91 -0.17
N PRO A 5 -19.09 -12.70 -0.62
CA PRO A 5 -18.30 -13.80 -1.16
C PRO A 5 -18.10 -14.88 -0.09
N PRO A 6 -18.12 -16.17 -0.48
CA PRO A 6 -17.97 -17.26 0.46
C PRO A 6 -16.64 -17.13 1.23
N ALA A 7 -16.64 -17.53 2.51
CA ALA A 7 -15.45 -17.41 3.37
C ALA A 7 -14.21 -18.08 2.74
N SER A 8 -14.40 -19.21 2.06
CA SER A 8 -13.37 -19.94 1.34
C SER A 8 -12.70 -19.11 0.23
N LEU A 9 -13.46 -18.30 -0.51
CA LEU A 9 -12.92 -17.40 -1.54
C LEU A 9 -12.05 -16.32 -0.89
N ARG A 10 -12.55 -15.65 0.15
CA ARG A 10 -11.81 -14.60 0.85
C ARG A 10 -10.48 -15.10 1.41
N GLU A 11 -10.49 -16.26 2.07
CA GLU A 11 -9.28 -16.87 2.61
C GLU A 11 -8.29 -17.31 1.53
N ARG A 12 -8.79 -17.82 0.39
CA ARG A 12 -7.94 -18.19 -0.74
C ARG A 12 -7.24 -16.97 -1.32
N VAL A 13 -7.98 -15.90 -1.59
CA VAL A 13 -7.45 -14.64 -2.12
C VAL A 13 -6.44 -14.02 -1.16
N VAL A 14 -6.77 -13.90 0.13
CA VAL A 14 -5.83 -13.32 1.12
C VAL A 14 -4.55 -14.15 1.22
N ARG A 15 -4.64 -15.48 1.24
CA ARG A 15 -3.44 -16.35 1.25
C ARG A 15 -2.59 -16.17 0.01
N MET A 16 -3.21 -16.02 -1.16
CA MET A 16 -2.52 -15.77 -2.43
C MET A 16 -1.82 -14.41 -2.41
N LEU A 17 -2.53 -13.34 -2.07
CA LEU A 17 -1.97 -12.00 -1.92
C LEU A 17 -0.82 -11.97 -0.92
N HIS A 18 -0.93 -12.69 0.21
CA HIS A 18 0.17 -12.81 1.17
C HIS A 18 1.43 -13.34 0.51
N ARG A 19 1.33 -14.43 -0.26
CA ARG A 19 2.50 -15.03 -0.92
C ARG A 19 3.12 -14.09 -1.96
N GLU A 20 2.29 -13.46 -2.79
CA GLU A 20 2.77 -12.56 -3.85
C GLU A 20 3.40 -11.29 -3.29
N ILE A 21 2.78 -10.68 -2.28
CA ILE A 21 3.32 -9.50 -1.60
C ILE A 21 4.61 -9.86 -0.87
N ASP A 22 4.66 -11.01 -0.21
CA ASP A 22 5.86 -11.48 0.49
C ASP A 22 7.03 -11.69 -0.47
N ALA A 23 6.79 -12.28 -1.65
CA ALA A 23 7.79 -12.42 -2.70
C ALA A 23 8.38 -11.09 -3.18
N ILE A 24 7.61 -9.99 -3.11
CA ILE A 24 8.07 -8.64 -3.44
C ILE A 24 8.81 -7.98 -2.27
N LEU A 25 8.27 -8.11 -1.05
CA LEU A 25 8.68 -7.30 0.10
C LEU A 25 9.77 -7.96 0.97
N ALA A 26 9.77 -9.29 1.09
CA ALA A 26 10.78 -10.00 1.88
C ALA A 26 12.21 -9.77 1.36
N PRO A 27 12.50 -9.83 0.04
CA PRO A 27 13.82 -9.47 -0.49
C PRO A 27 14.22 -8.01 -0.24
N ALA A 28 13.23 -7.13 -0.04
CA ALA A 28 13.46 -5.73 0.30
C ALA A 28 13.65 -5.48 1.81
N GLY A 29 13.74 -6.55 2.62
CA GLY A 29 13.98 -6.49 4.07
C GLY A 29 12.74 -6.15 4.90
N TYR A 30 11.54 -6.37 4.36
CA TYR A 30 10.32 -6.27 5.15
C TYR A 30 10.04 -7.59 5.87
N VAL A 31 9.55 -7.48 7.11
CA VAL A 31 9.14 -8.62 7.92
C VAL A 31 7.62 -8.68 7.98
N GLN A 32 7.05 -9.85 7.70
CA GLN A 32 5.62 -10.11 7.80
C GLN A 32 5.21 -10.44 9.23
N ALA A 33 4.13 -9.83 9.71
CA ALA A 33 3.44 -10.20 10.94
C ALA A 33 1.92 -10.03 10.77
N GLY A 34 1.16 -11.13 10.92
CA GLY A 34 -0.29 -11.14 10.72
C GLY A 34 -0.68 -10.88 9.26
N GLY A 35 -1.10 -9.65 8.95
CA GLY A 35 -1.46 -9.19 7.60
C GLY A 35 -0.68 -7.96 7.14
N ARG A 36 0.43 -7.65 7.82
CA ARG A 36 1.24 -6.46 7.60
C ARG A 36 2.71 -6.83 7.40
N TRP A 37 3.31 -6.27 6.37
CA TRP A 37 4.75 -6.25 6.15
C TRP A 37 5.28 -4.92 6.64
N SER A 38 6.33 -4.93 7.45
CA SER A 38 6.94 -3.68 7.89
C SER A 38 8.45 -3.72 7.85
N ARG A 39 9.04 -2.56 7.58
CA ARG A 39 10.47 -2.33 7.63
C ARG A 39 10.73 -1.08 8.44
N THR A 40 11.71 -1.16 9.33
CA THR A 40 12.12 -0.06 10.21
C THR A 40 13.58 0.27 9.92
N THR A 41 13.87 1.55 9.79
CA THR A 41 15.23 2.11 9.74
C THR A 41 15.36 3.25 10.76
N ALA A 42 16.52 3.90 10.79
CA ALA A 42 16.75 5.09 11.61
C ALA A 42 15.84 6.28 11.24
N PHE A 43 15.30 6.30 10.01
CA PHE A 43 14.57 7.44 9.43
C PHE A 43 13.04 7.23 9.35
N ALA A 44 12.59 5.98 9.25
CA ALA A 44 11.17 5.70 9.19
C ALA A 44 10.87 4.25 9.53
N ARG A 45 9.63 4.02 9.95
CA ARG A 45 8.97 2.72 9.81
C ARG A 45 7.99 2.82 8.67
N THR A 46 8.13 1.96 7.68
CA THR A 46 7.14 1.82 6.60
C THR A 46 6.42 0.50 6.72
N TRP A 47 5.21 0.43 6.19
CA TRP A 47 4.45 -0.81 6.11
C TRP A 47 3.60 -0.91 4.86
N VAL A 48 3.26 -2.15 4.53
CA VAL A 48 2.22 -2.55 3.59
C VAL A 48 1.27 -3.47 4.36
N GLU A 49 -0.04 -3.31 4.21
CA GLU A 49 -1.04 -4.07 4.95
C GLU A 49 -2.24 -4.40 4.09
N ILE A 50 -2.72 -5.65 4.19
CA ILE A 50 -4.05 -6.01 3.69
C ILE A 50 -5.07 -5.75 4.80
N GLN A 51 -6.00 -4.84 4.57
CA GLN A 51 -7.11 -4.57 5.49
C GLN A 51 -8.41 -5.06 4.88
N ARG A 52 -9.20 -5.81 5.63
CA ARG A 52 -10.54 -6.24 5.19
C ARG A 52 -11.53 -5.07 5.25
N SER A 53 -12.45 -4.98 4.30
CA SER A 53 -13.57 -4.05 4.42
C SER A 53 -14.52 -4.48 5.54
N SER A 54 -15.21 -3.51 6.15
CA SER A 54 -16.22 -3.77 7.18
C SER A 54 -17.39 -4.60 6.64
N SER A 55 -17.75 -4.42 5.36
CA SER A 55 -18.75 -5.23 4.66
C SER A 55 -18.32 -6.67 4.39
N GLY A 56 -17.01 -6.94 4.41
CA GLY A 56 -16.45 -8.24 4.06
C GLY A 56 -16.47 -8.57 2.55
N LEU A 57 -16.90 -7.63 1.71
CA LEU A 57 -16.97 -7.76 0.24
C LEU A 57 -15.62 -7.55 -0.46
N ALA A 58 -14.73 -6.77 0.16
CA ALA A 58 -13.49 -6.33 -0.45
C ALA A 58 -12.33 -6.36 0.56
N CYS A 59 -11.13 -6.14 0.04
CA CYS A 59 -9.97 -5.76 0.84
C CYS A 59 -9.32 -4.49 0.28
N TYR A 60 -8.53 -3.86 1.13
CA TYR A 60 -7.70 -2.71 0.83
C TYR A 60 -6.24 -3.11 0.92
N LEU A 61 -5.42 -2.61 0.00
CA LEU A 61 -3.97 -2.66 0.14
C LEU A 61 -3.48 -1.29 0.59
N ASN A 62 -3.16 -1.20 1.88
CA ASN A 62 -2.68 0.00 2.53
C ASN A 62 -1.18 0.06 2.54
N LEU A 63 -0.67 1.28 2.42
CA LEU A 63 0.72 1.59 2.60
C LEU A 63 0.83 2.72 3.59
N GLY A 64 1.92 2.74 4.34
CA GLY A 64 2.13 3.87 5.21
C GLY A 64 3.54 4.02 5.69
N ARG A 65 3.75 5.17 6.30
CA ARG A 65 5.01 5.61 6.85
C ARG A 65 4.74 6.29 8.19
N LEU A 66 5.57 5.93 9.15
CA LEU A 66 5.75 6.61 10.42
C LEU A 66 7.18 7.14 10.39
N GLN A 67 7.32 8.46 10.32
CA GLN A 67 8.63 9.10 10.36
C GLN A 67 9.28 8.79 11.72
N ARG A 68 10.53 8.35 11.68
CA ARG A 68 11.33 8.07 12.87
C ARG A 68 12.58 8.90 12.72
N LEU A 69 12.83 9.90 13.54
CA LEU A 69 14.18 10.46 13.61
C LEU A 69 14.47 10.82 15.07
N LEU A 70 15.74 10.65 15.43
CA LEU A 70 16.30 10.88 16.77
C LEU A 70 15.99 12.29 17.32
N ASN A 71 15.64 13.25 16.46
CA ASN A 71 15.13 14.58 16.83
C ASN A 71 13.84 14.90 16.04
N TRP A 72 12.69 14.56 16.62
CA TRP A 72 11.34 14.87 16.12
C TRP A 72 11.07 16.36 15.88
N GLU A 73 11.92 17.23 16.42
CA GLU A 73 11.87 18.70 16.33
C GLU A 73 12.04 19.24 14.89
N TRP A 74 12.65 18.47 13.98
CA TRP A 74 12.88 18.87 12.58
C TRP A 74 11.76 18.45 11.63
N VAL A 75 10.78 17.73 12.12
CA VAL A 75 9.66 17.21 11.33
C VAL A 75 8.45 18.13 11.55
N PRO A 76 7.90 18.76 10.50
CA PRO A 76 6.75 19.64 10.64
C PRO A 76 5.58 18.93 11.35
N PRO A 77 4.88 19.62 12.27
CA PRO A 77 3.72 19.07 12.94
C PRO A 77 2.72 18.46 11.93
N GLY A 78 2.27 17.24 12.21
CA GLY A 78 1.32 16.52 11.35
C GLY A 78 1.93 15.70 10.21
N THR A 79 3.25 15.74 9.99
CA THR A 79 3.90 14.93 8.94
C THR A 79 4.47 13.59 9.42
N TYR A 80 4.29 13.29 10.71
CA TYR A 80 4.83 12.10 11.37
C TYR A 80 4.21 10.80 10.86
N PHE A 81 2.93 10.84 10.48
CA PHE A 81 2.20 9.69 9.94
C PHE A 81 1.66 10.03 8.56
N SER A 82 1.84 9.11 7.62
CA SER A 82 1.24 9.21 6.29
C SER A 82 0.72 7.84 5.89
N GLY A 83 -0.51 7.80 5.37
CA GLY A 83 -1.17 6.60 4.89
C GLY A 83 -1.65 6.81 3.46
N TRP A 84 -1.55 5.75 2.66
CA TRP A 84 -1.92 5.74 1.25
C TRP A 84 -2.62 4.43 0.89
N ARG A 85 -3.39 4.45 -0.19
CA ARG A 85 -3.91 3.24 -0.85
C ARG A 85 -2.99 2.89 -2.01
N ILE A 86 -3.00 1.63 -2.46
CA ILE A 86 -2.24 1.24 -3.65
C ILE A 86 -2.61 2.08 -4.89
N GLY A 87 -3.88 2.50 -4.99
CA GLY A 87 -4.35 3.40 -6.05
C GLY A 87 -3.68 4.78 -6.04
N ASP A 88 -3.05 5.23 -4.95
CA ASP A 88 -2.29 6.50 -4.96
C ASP A 88 -1.02 6.45 -5.83
N PHE A 89 -0.62 5.25 -6.24
CA PHE A 89 0.51 5.00 -7.14
C PHE A 89 0.10 4.83 -8.61
N ALA A 90 -1.21 4.89 -8.89
CA ALA A 90 -1.77 4.89 -10.24
C ALA A 90 -1.47 6.18 -11.02
N ASP A 91 -1.62 6.14 -12.35
CA ASP A 91 -1.35 7.28 -13.23
C ASP A 91 -2.52 8.28 -13.31
N SER A 92 -3.73 7.85 -12.97
CA SER A 92 -4.93 8.67 -13.10
C SER A 92 -5.89 8.55 -11.92
N THR A 93 -6.76 9.55 -11.76
CA THR A 93 -7.84 9.52 -10.75
C THR A 93 -8.85 8.40 -11.02
N ALA A 94 -9.16 8.11 -12.29
CA ALA A 94 -10.07 7.02 -12.64
C ALA A 94 -9.52 5.65 -12.21
N GLU A 95 -8.22 5.43 -12.42
CA GLU A 95 -7.53 4.23 -11.99
C GLU A 95 -7.35 4.15 -10.47
N HIS A 96 -7.05 5.28 -9.81
CA HIS A 96 -7.06 5.35 -8.35
C HIS A 96 -8.40 4.88 -7.78
N ASN A 97 -9.51 5.40 -8.31
CA ASN A 97 -10.86 5.07 -7.85
C ASN A 97 -11.21 3.60 -8.07
N SER A 98 -10.76 2.98 -9.17
CA SER A 98 -11.00 1.55 -9.42
C SER A 98 -10.15 0.64 -8.55
N LEU A 99 -9.09 1.15 -7.94
CA LEU A 99 -8.18 0.44 -7.04
C LEU A 99 -8.42 0.74 -5.55
N ASP A 100 -9.40 1.60 -5.21
CA ASP A 100 -9.65 1.96 -3.82
C ASP A 100 -10.18 0.76 -3.02
N ALA A 101 -11.12 -0.02 -3.56
CA ALA A 101 -11.64 -1.23 -2.93
C ALA A 101 -11.49 -2.45 -3.86
N LEU A 102 -10.68 -3.43 -3.45
CA LEU A 102 -10.38 -4.60 -4.27
C LEU A 102 -11.34 -5.74 -3.91
N ALA A 103 -12.32 -6.02 -4.78
CA ALA A 103 -13.28 -7.08 -4.58
C ALA A 103 -12.62 -8.47 -4.68
N TYR A 104 -12.95 -9.40 -3.78
CA TYR A 104 -12.26 -10.69 -3.69
C TYR A 104 -12.43 -11.55 -4.95
N ASP A 105 -13.62 -11.54 -5.55
CA ASP A 105 -13.93 -12.24 -6.79
C ASP A 105 -13.07 -11.76 -7.97
N GLN A 106 -12.80 -10.45 -8.03
CA GLN A 106 -11.95 -9.84 -9.05
C GLN A 106 -10.46 -10.11 -8.84
N LEU A 107 -10.04 -10.64 -7.70
CA LEU A 107 -8.63 -10.91 -7.37
C LEU A 107 -8.26 -12.40 -7.43
N ASP A 108 -9.23 -13.30 -7.59
CA ASP A 108 -9.02 -14.74 -7.58
C ASP A 108 -8.48 -15.28 -8.91
N GLY A 109 -7.95 -16.51 -8.92
CA GLY A 109 -7.54 -17.20 -10.16
C GLY A 109 -6.42 -16.48 -10.92
N ASP A 110 -6.52 -16.31 -12.24
CA ASP A 110 -5.59 -15.52 -13.04
C ASP A 110 -6.17 -14.12 -13.28
N SER A 111 -6.09 -13.28 -12.25
CA SER A 111 -6.73 -11.96 -12.25
C SER A 111 -5.84 -10.87 -12.86
N PRO A 112 -6.31 -10.17 -13.92
CA PRO A 112 -5.62 -8.97 -14.43
C PRO A 112 -5.53 -7.86 -13.39
N LEU A 113 -6.56 -7.72 -12.54
CA LEU A 113 -6.57 -6.73 -11.45
C LEU A 113 -5.48 -7.05 -10.43
N ARG A 114 -5.33 -8.32 -10.02
CA ARG A 114 -4.27 -8.74 -9.10
C ARG A 114 -2.89 -8.49 -9.68
N ALA A 115 -2.65 -8.91 -10.92
CA ALA A 115 -1.38 -8.67 -11.61
C ALA A 115 -1.03 -7.18 -11.64
N LYS A 116 -2.01 -6.33 -11.94
CA LYS A 116 -1.86 -4.87 -11.91
C LYS A 116 -1.53 -4.33 -10.53
N VAL A 117 -2.20 -4.80 -9.47
CA VAL A 117 -1.91 -4.39 -8.09
C VAL A 117 -0.49 -4.80 -7.68
N MET A 118 -0.02 -5.99 -8.07
CA MET A 118 1.35 -6.44 -7.80
C MET A 118 2.40 -5.66 -8.61
N ALA A 119 2.10 -5.28 -9.85
CA ALA A 119 2.95 -4.41 -10.65
C ALA A 119 3.09 -3.02 -10.00
N LEU A 120 1.98 -2.38 -9.61
CA LEU A 120 2.01 -1.11 -8.87
C LEU A 120 2.81 -1.22 -7.57
N LEU A 121 2.65 -2.32 -6.85
CA LEU A 121 3.38 -2.55 -5.60
C LEU A 121 4.89 -2.64 -5.83
N SER A 122 5.31 -3.46 -6.80
CA SER A 122 6.74 -3.73 -7.06
C SER A 122 7.44 -2.58 -7.78
N GLU A 123 6.81 -1.97 -8.79
CA GLU A 123 7.43 -1.00 -9.67
C GLU A 123 7.35 0.44 -9.15
N ARG A 124 6.35 0.76 -8.32
CA ARG A 124 6.12 2.15 -7.88
C ARG A 124 6.12 2.30 -6.37
N ALA A 125 5.29 1.53 -5.68
CA ALA A 125 5.12 1.69 -4.25
C ALA A 125 6.36 1.26 -3.45
N LEU A 126 6.97 0.12 -3.78
CA LEU A 126 8.18 -0.34 -3.09
C LEU A 126 9.36 0.63 -3.26
N PRO A 127 9.70 1.13 -4.47
CA PRO A 127 10.69 2.19 -4.63
C PRO A 127 10.41 3.43 -3.79
N PHE A 128 9.15 3.89 -3.78
CA PHE A 128 8.73 5.02 -2.95
C PHE A 128 8.93 4.76 -1.45
N LEU A 129 8.56 3.59 -0.95
CA LEU A 129 8.75 3.23 0.45
C LEU A 129 10.23 3.10 0.82
N LYS A 130 11.08 2.60 -0.08
CA LYS A 130 12.54 2.56 0.12
C LYS A 130 13.11 3.97 0.21
N ALA A 131 12.71 4.87 -0.68
CA ALA A 131 13.16 6.25 -0.68
C ALA A 131 12.65 7.03 0.56
N SER A 132 11.53 6.61 1.14
CA SER A 132 11.03 7.12 2.42
C SER A 132 11.93 6.80 3.63
N HIS A 133 12.94 5.93 3.48
CA HIS A 133 13.93 5.62 4.52
C HIS A 133 15.15 6.55 4.50
N THR A 134 15.02 7.74 3.93
CA THR A 134 16.06 8.78 3.88
C THR A 134 15.72 9.93 4.83
N PRO A 135 16.68 10.81 5.20
CA PRO A 135 16.41 11.97 6.07
C PRO A 135 15.26 12.86 5.60
N PHE A 136 15.06 13.00 4.30
CA PHE A 136 14.02 13.83 3.69
C PHE A 136 12.85 13.03 3.12
N GLY A 137 12.80 11.72 3.41
CA GLY A 137 11.75 10.83 2.94
C GLY A 137 10.34 11.34 3.27
N TYR A 138 10.19 12.10 4.37
CA TYR A 138 8.92 12.70 4.79
C TYR A 138 8.27 13.63 3.74
N ARG A 139 9.08 14.24 2.87
CA ARG A 139 8.63 15.17 1.80
C ARG A 139 8.07 14.46 0.57
N MET A 140 8.30 13.15 0.46
CA MET A 140 7.86 12.38 -0.69
C MET A 140 6.35 12.16 -0.66
N LEU A 141 5.75 12.24 -1.84
CA LEU A 141 4.36 11.91 -2.11
C LEU A 141 4.29 10.80 -3.18
N PRO A 142 3.27 9.93 -3.14
CA PRO A 142 2.96 9.07 -4.27
C PRO A 142 2.80 9.88 -5.57
N PRO A 143 3.14 9.32 -6.74
CA PRO A 143 3.16 10.05 -8.01
C PRO A 143 1.89 10.87 -8.29
N ARG A 144 0.71 10.28 -8.08
CA ARG A 144 -0.57 10.96 -8.28
C ARG A 144 -0.72 12.18 -7.36
N LEU A 145 -0.35 12.04 -6.09
CA LEU A 145 -0.45 13.13 -5.12
C LEU A 145 0.59 14.22 -5.38
N ALA A 146 1.77 13.86 -5.89
CA ALA A 146 2.76 14.83 -6.35
C ALA A 146 2.23 15.65 -7.53
N ALA A 147 1.66 14.99 -8.56
CA ALA A 147 1.06 15.64 -9.71
C ALA A 147 -0.10 16.58 -9.32
N LEU A 148 -0.97 16.14 -8.40
CA LEU A 148 -2.07 16.98 -7.89
C LEU A 148 -1.58 18.20 -7.10
N ARG A 149 -0.42 18.11 -6.44
CA ARG A 149 0.18 19.25 -5.74
C ARG A 149 0.74 20.27 -6.74
N GLU A 150 1.38 19.81 -7.80
CA GLU A 150 1.94 20.66 -8.86
C GLU A 150 0.86 21.36 -9.69
N ALA A 151 -0.32 20.74 -9.83
CA ALA A 151 -1.45 21.31 -10.55
C ALA A 151 -2.22 22.39 -9.76
N ARG A 152 -1.86 22.69 -8.51
CA ARG A 152 -2.47 23.77 -7.73
C ARG A 152 -1.70 25.09 -7.98
N PRO A 153 -2.39 26.17 -8.40
CA PRO A 153 -1.77 27.47 -8.65
C PRO A 153 -1.26 28.14 -7.37
#